data_AF-A0A3P7N6Z7-F1
#
_entry.id   AF-A0A3P7N6Z7-F1
#
_cell.length_a   1.000
_cell.length_b   1.000
_cell.length_c   1.000
_cell.angle_alpha   90.00
_cell.angle_beta   90.00
_cell.angle_gamma   90.00
#
_symmetry.space_group_name_H-M   'P 1'
#
loop_
_entity.id
_entity.type
_entity.pdbx_description
1 polymer ?
#
loop_
_entity_poly.entity_id
_entity_poly.type
_entity_poly.pdbx_seq_one_letter_code
_entity_poly.pdbx_strand_id
1 'polypeptide(L)'
;MTPMLFLRALAPLMALPDVRFNVVKRIDGWLQHVKLQRLAMQLLILVGLNYGNASDSPQEKSILARLLQMRMLKNKNVTSVFTVALREMLMRKDDCNMRTTIQLLLENEFGHVMSRHPHNVSILISLFGFDRLRAAEVSA
;
A
#
# COMPACT_ATOMS: atom_id res chain seq x y z
N MET A 1 -2.19 27.51 4.60
CA MET A 1 -0.99 26.65 4.55
C MET A 1 -0.95 25.99 3.16
N THR A 2 0.10 26.18 2.37
CA THR A 2 0.15 25.61 1.01
C THR A 2 0.15 24.06 1.10
N PRO A 3 -0.68 23.35 0.33
CA PRO A 3 -0.79 21.89 0.43
C PRO A 3 0.55 21.14 0.32
N MET A 4 1.52 21.70 -0.42
CA MET A 4 2.87 21.13 -0.53
C MET A 4 3.68 21.19 0.78
N LEU A 5 3.59 22.28 1.55
CA LEU A 5 4.28 22.38 2.85
C LEU A 5 3.68 21.40 3.86
N PHE A 6 2.36 21.22 3.82
CA PHE A 6 1.68 20.23 4.64
C PHE A 6 2.17 18.80 4.33
N LEU A 7 2.21 18.38 3.06
CA LEU A 7 2.72 17.06 2.68
C LEU A 7 4.18 16.84 3.11
N ARG A 8 5.03 17.87 3.03
CA ARG A 8 6.42 17.78 3.51
C ARG A 8 6.49 17.62 5.03
N ALA A 9 5.65 18.32 5.78
CA ALA A 9 5.61 18.23 7.23
C ALA A 9 5.15 16.84 7.73
N LEU A 10 4.40 16.08 6.93
CA LEU A 10 3.99 14.71 7.26
C LEU A 10 5.12 13.69 7.18
N ALA A 11 6.14 13.92 6.33
CA ALA A 11 7.22 12.96 6.09
C ALA A 11 7.92 12.43 7.36
N PRO A 12 8.41 13.28 8.31
CA PRO A 12 9.02 12.80 9.54
C PRO A 12 8.02 12.13 10.51
N LEU A 13 6.73 12.39 10.35
CA LEU A 13 5.67 11.87 11.22
C LEU A 13 5.16 10.49 10.77
N MET A 14 5.67 9.95 9.66
CA MET A 14 5.27 8.66 9.11
C MET A 14 5.59 7.46 10.01
N ALA A 15 6.41 7.64 11.05
CA ALA A 15 6.61 6.63 12.09
C ALA A 15 5.37 6.42 12.98
N LEU A 16 4.45 7.39 13.03
CA LEU A 16 3.22 7.31 13.81
C LEU A 16 2.10 6.59 13.02
N PRO A 17 1.51 5.49 13.53
CA PRO A 17 0.47 4.73 12.83
C PRO A 17 -0.75 5.58 12.42
N ASP A 18 -1.18 6.52 13.27
CA ASP A 18 -2.31 7.42 12.98
C ASP A 18 -2.04 8.36 11.81
N VAL A 19 -0.81 8.84 11.70
CA VAL A 19 -0.42 9.69 10.59
C VAL A 19 -0.39 8.89 9.30
N ARG A 20 0.21 7.68 9.29
CA ARG A 20 0.18 6.79 8.12
C ARG A 20 -1.24 6.47 7.68
N PHE A 21 -2.11 6.12 8.62
CA PHE A 21 -3.51 5.81 8.35
C PHE A 21 -4.25 6.99 7.71
N ASN A 22 -4.06 8.20 8.22
CA ASN A 22 -4.66 9.39 7.64
C ASN A 22 -4.05 9.77 6.27
N VAL A 23 -2.76 9.50 6.06
CA VAL A 23 -2.09 9.68 4.77
C VAL A 23 -2.71 8.76 3.71
N VAL A 24 -2.81 7.45 3.95
CA VAL A 24 -3.35 6.51 2.95
C VAL A 24 -4.83 6.74 2.64
N LYS A 25 -5.61 7.31 3.56
CA LYS A 25 -6.99 7.75 3.28
C LYS A 25 -7.08 8.86 2.23
N ARG A 26 -6.01 9.65 2.04
CA ARG A 26 -6.01 10.84 1.17
C ARG A 26 -5.05 10.73 -0.01
N ILE A 27 -4.14 9.76 0.01
CA ILE A 27 -3.01 9.66 -0.93
C ILE A 27 -3.47 9.54 -2.38
N ASP A 28 -4.56 8.82 -2.63
CA ASP A 28 -5.10 8.63 -3.99
C ASP A 28 -5.54 9.96 -4.60
N GLY A 29 -6.16 10.85 -3.81
CA GLY A 29 -6.49 12.21 -4.22
C GLY A 29 -5.25 13.07 -4.44
N TRP A 30 -4.23 12.98 -3.58
CA TRP A 30 -2.98 13.72 -3.77
C TRP A 30 -2.20 13.26 -5.01
N LEU A 31 -2.27 11.98 -5.35
CA LEU A 31 -1.65 11.42 -6.55
C LEU A 31 -2.35 11.85 -7.84
N GLN A 32 -3.64 12.19 -7.79
CA GLN A 32 -4.37 12.79 -8.91
C GLN A 32 -3.93 14.22 -9.20
N HIS A 33 -3.47 14.96 -8.19
CA HIS A 33 -3.06 16.36 -8.35
C HIS A 33 -1.60 16.47 -8.81
N VAL A 34 -1.37 16.91 -10.05
CA VAL A 34 -0.04 17.02 -10.67
C VAL A 34 0.98 17.76 -9.79
N LYS A 35 0.59 18.86 -9.13
CA LYS A 35 1.48 19.63 -8.24
C LYS A 35 1.88 18.89 -6.95
N LEU A 36 1.07 17.92 -6.52
CA LEU A 36 1.28 17.15 -5.29
C LEU A 36 1.82 15.75 -5.55
N GLN A 37 1.66 15.24 -6.77
CA GLN A 37 1.92 13.85 -7.13
C GLN A 37 3.33 13.39 -6.74
N ARG A 38 4.37 14.21 -6.99
CA ARG A 38 5.75 13.88 -6.58
C ARG A 38 5.88 13.69 -5.06
N LEU A 39 5.29 14.59 -4.27
CA LEU A 39 5.33 14.51 -2.80
C LEU A 39 4.47 13.35 -2.29
N ALA A 40 3.33 13.08 -2.92
CA ALA A 40 2.47 11.95 -2.59
C ALA A 40 3.16 10.61 -2.86
N MET A 41 3.90 10.48 -3.96
CA MET A 41 4.74 9.30 -4.23
C MET A 41 5.86 9.13 -3.20
N GLN A 42 6.48 10.21 -2.73
CA GLN A 42 7.46 10.14 -1.63
C GLN A 42 6.79 9.65 -0.33
N LEU A 43 5.62 10.18 0.00
CA LEU A 43 4.84 9.70 1.16
C LEU A 43 4.45 8.23 1.01
N LEU A 44 4.14 7.74 -0.20
CA LEU A 44 3.83 6.33 -0.44
C LEU A 44 5.01 5.41 -0.10
N ILE A 45 6.23 5.80 -0.47
CA ILE A 45 7.45 5.08 -0.07
C ILE A 45 7.62 5.11 1.45
N LEU A 46 7.41 6.27 2.08
CA LEU A 46 7.52 6.40 3.53
C LEU A 46 6.45 5.60 4.30
N VAL A 47 5.24 5.43 3.74
CA VAL A 47 4.26 4.46 4.26
C VAL A 47 4.88 3.07 4.26
N GLY A 48 5.45 2.64 3.13
CA GLY A 48 6.04 1.31 3.01
C GLY A 48 7.18 1.05 4.00
N LEU A 49 8.11 1.99 4.10
CA LEU A 49 9.26 1.90 5.01
C LEU A 49 8.85 1.87 6.49
N ASN A 50 7.81 2.62 6.86
CA ASN A 50 7.36 2.77 8.25
C ASN A 50 6.13 1.94 8.60
N TYR A 51 5.62 1.10 7.70
CA TYR A 51 4.46 0.25 7.96
C TYR A 51 4.69 -0.61 9.21
N GLY A 52 3.64 -1.12 9.88
CA GLY A 52 3.77 -2.09 10.98
C GLY A 52 3.69 -3.54 10.51
N ASN A 53 3.30 -4.45 11.41
CA ASN A 53 2.71 -5.72 11.01
C ASN A 53 1.19 -5.57 10.91
N ALA A 54 0.59 -6.20 9.90
CA ALA A 54 -0.84 -6.15 9.64
C ALA A 54 -1.68 -6.76 10.79
N SER A 55 -1.08 -7.66 11.58
CA SER A 55 -1.68 -8.26 12.77
C SER A 55 -1.62 -7.38 14.01
N ASP A 56 -0.80 -6.32 14.04
CA ASP A 56 -0.62 -5.49 15.23
C ASP A 56 -1.91 -4.76 15.61
N SER A 57 -2.69 -4.34 14.60
CA SER A 57 -3.96 -3.66 14.83
C SER A 57 -4.89 -3.66 13.60
N PRO A 58 -6.21 -3.45 13.80
CA PRO A 58 -7.14 -3.21 12.69
C PRO A 58 -6.75 -2.03 11.80
N GLN A 59 -6.02 -1.05 12.36
CA GLN A 59 -5.58 0.13 11.65
C GLN A 59 -4.44 -0.18 10.67
N GLU A 60 -3.46 -0.98 11.07
CA GLU A 60 -2.40 -1.46 10.17
C GLU A 60 -3.00 -2.30 9.05
N LYS A 61 -3.88 -3.26 9.36
CA LYS A 61 -4.61 -4.02 8.32
C LYS A 61 -5.38 -3.09 7.37
N SER A 62 -6.00 -2.02 7.87
CA SER A 62 -6.72 -1.05 7.04
C SER A 62 -5.81 -0.21 6.14
N ILE A 63 -4.57 0.08 6.58
CA ILE A 63 -3.58 0.75 5.73
C ILE A 63 -3.31 -0.09 4.48
N LEU A 64 -3.01 -1.37 4.68
CA LEU A 64 -2.75 -2.31 3.58
C LEU A 64 -3.97 -2.45 2.66
N ALA A 65 -5.17 -2.66 3.22
CA ALA A 65 -6.40 -2.78 2.44
C ALA A 65 -6.67 -1.54 1.55
N ARG A 66 -6.43 -0.33 2.08
CA ARG A 66 -6.60 0.92 1.32
C ARG A 66 -5.61 1.06 0.18
N LEU A 67 -4.36 0.67 0.41
CA LEU A 67 -3.30 0.70 -0.60
C LEU A 67 -3.64 -0.24 -1.78
N LEU A 68 -4.16 -1.43 -1.51
CA LEU A 68 -4.55 -2.40 -2.54
C LEU A 68 -5.75 -1.93 -3.39
N GLN A 69 -6.54 -1.00 -2.89
CA GLN A 69 -7.73 -0.45 -3.55
C GLN A 69 -7.49 0.93 -4.18
N MET A 70 -6.24 1.38 -4.30
CA MET A 70 -5.90 2.66 -4.90
C MET A 70 -6.29 2.72 -6.39
N ARG A 71 -7.05 3.75 -6.78
CA ARG A 71 -7.49 3.95 -8.16
C ARG A 71 -6.38 4.53 -9.04
N MET A 72 -5.36 5.15 -8.43
CA MET A 72 -4.22 5.72 -9.16
C MET A 72 -3.21 4.68 -9.66
N LEU A 73 -3.41 3.40 -9.36
CA LEU A 73 -2.59 2.30 -9.89
C LEU A 73 -2.70 2.09 -11.40
N LYS A 74 -3.57 2.84 -12.09
CA LYS A 74 -3.59 2.96 -13.56
C LYS A 74 -2.43 3.79 -14.13
N ASN A 75 -1.77 4.62 -13.31
CA ASN A 75 -0.64 5.44 -13.75
C ASN A 75 0.67 4.69 -13.52
N LYS A 76 1.42 4.38 -14.59
CA LYS A 76 2.65 3.58 -14.54
C LYS A 76 3.70 4.07 -13.53
N ASN A 77 3.86 5.39 -13.39
CA ASN A 77 4.81 5.96 -12.43
C ASN A 77 4.36 5.70 -10.99
N VAL A 78 3.05 5.85 -10.73
CA VAL A 78 2.46 5.56 -9.42
C VAL A 78 2.54 4.06 -9.13
N THR A 79 2.21 3.21 -10.10
CA THR A 79 2.30 1.74 -9.97
C THR A 79 3.72 1.31 -9.64
N SER A 80 4.73 1.87 -10.32
CA SER A 80 6.14 1.56 -10.05
C SER A 80 6.54 1.90 -8.60
N VAL A 81 6.18 3.10 -8.14
CA VAL A 81 6.47 3.53 -6.75
C VAL A 81 5.69 2.69 -5.74
N PHE A 82 4.42 2.38 -6.04
CA PHE A 82 3.59 1.50 -5.22
C PHE A 82 4.21 0.11 -5.07
N THR A 83 4.67 -0.51 -6.16
CA THR A 83 5.30 -1.84 -6.12
C THR A 83 6.55 -1.84 -5.24
N VAL A 84 7.36 -0.77 -5.26
CA VAL A 84 8.51 -0.62 -4.36
C VAL A 84 8.04 -0.52 -2.91
N ALA A 85 7.08 0.37 -2.62
CA ALA A 85 6.56 0.54 -1.26
C ALA A 85 5.94 -0.76 -0.72
N LEU A 86 5.17 -1.46 -1.55
CA LEU A 86 4.58 -2.75 -1.21
C LEU A 86 5.67 -3.78 -0.91
N ARG A 87 6.72 -3.88 -1.74
CA ARG A 87 7.82 -4.80 -1.49
C ARG A 87 8.46 -4.57 -0.12
N GLU A 88 8.73 -3.32 0.27
CA GLU A 88 9.28 -2.98 1.59
C GLU A 88 8.37 -3.44 2.74
N MET A 89 7.04 -3.33 2.57
CA MET A 89 6.07 -3.79 3.58
C MET A 89 6.07 -5.31 3.74
N LEU A 90 6.20 -6.04 2.63
CA LEU A 90 5.97 -7.48 2.57
C LEU A 90 7.25 -8.31 2.76
N MET A 91 8.42 -7.78 2.43
CA MET A 91 9.70 -8.47 2.53
C MET A 91 10.32 -8.40 3.93
N ARG A 92 9.53 -8.07 4.94
CA ARG A 92 9.98 -8.11 6.33
C ARG A 92 10.20 -9.55 6.80
N LYS A 93 10.83 -9.69 7.97
CA LYS A 93 11.16 -11.01 8.54
C LYS A 93 9.92 -11.85 8.82
N ASP A 94 8.83 -11.21 9.22
CA ASP A 94 7.53 -11.87 9.45
C ASP A 94 6.71 -11.91 8.15
N ASP A 95 6.13 -13.08 7.87
CA ASP A 95 5.26 -13.33 6.71
C ASP A 95 3.84 -12.77 6.90
N CYS A 96 3.49 -12.29 8.09
CA CYS A 96 2.16 -11.75 8.42
C CYS A 96 1.64 -10.76 7.37
N ASN A 97 2.49 -9.84 6.91
CA ASN A 97 2.11 -8.83 5.94
C ASN A 97 1.81 -9.44 4.57
N MET A 98 2.65 -10.39 4.12
CA MET A 98 2.44 -11.09 2.86
C MET A 98 1.14 -11.91 2.92
N ARG A 99 0.95 -12.67 4.01
CA ARG A 99 -0.26 -13.46 4.26
C ARG A 99 -1.52 -12.61 4.20
N THR A 100 -1.53 -11.51 4.94
CA THR A 100 -2.67 -10.61 5.00
C THR A 100 -2.93 -9.96 3.64
N THR A 101 -1.88 -9.62 2.89
CA THR A 101 -2.02 -9.07 1.52
C THR A 101 -2.72 -10.06 0.60
N ILE A 102 -2.28 -11.32 0.60
CA ILE A 102 -2.86 -12.38 -0.23
C ILE A 102 -4.32 -12.60 0.14
N GLN A 103 -4.62 -12.71 1.44
CA GLN A 103 -6.00 -12.82 1.93
C GLN A 103 -6.89 -11.67 1.45
N LEU A 104 -6.45 -10.42 1.63
CA LEU A 104 -7.21 -9.23 1.19
C LEU A 104 -7.43 -9.21 -0.33
N LEU A 105 -6.42 -9.61 -1.12
CA LEU A 105 -6.54 -9.66 -2.58
C LEU A 105 -7.53 -10.73 -3.03
N LEU A 106 -7.49 -11.92 -2.42
CA LEU A 106 -8.44 -13.00 -2.69
C LEU A 106 -9.86 -12.60 -2.27
N GLU A 107 -10.04 -12.02 -1.09
CA GLU A 107 -11.31 -11.49 -0.61
C GLU A 107 -11.88 -10.43 -1.56
N ASN A 108 -11.03 -9.52 -2.06
CA ASN A 108 -11.46 -8.50 -3.02
C ASN A 108 -11.86 -9.10 -4.38
N GLU A 109 -11.16 -10.14 -4.84
CA GLU A 109 -11.38 -10.74 -6.16
C GLU A 109 -12.62 -11.65 -6.19
N PHE A 110 -12.76 -12.51 -5.17
CA PHE A 110 -13.85 -13.47 -5.08
C PHE A 110 -15.07 -12.94 -4.32
N GLY A 111 -14.93 -11.81 -3.62
CA GLY A 111 -16.01 -11.15 -2.92
C GLY A 111 -16.94 -10.35 -3.85
N HIS A 112 -17.56 -9.34 -3.26
CA HIS A 112 -18.54 -8.49 -3.93
C HIS A 112 -17.93 -7.76 -5.12
N VAL A 113 -18.68 -7.61 -6.23
CA VAL A 113 -18.19 -7.00 -7.48
C VAL A 113 -17.58 -5.60 -7.28
N MET A 114 -18.10 -4.83 -6.33
CA MET A 114 -17.62 -3.47 -6.02
C MET A 114 -16.23 -3.43 -5.37
N SER A 115 -15.78 -4.57 -4.83
CA SER A 115 -14.46 -4.75 -4.21
C SER A 115 -13.41 -5.22 -5.22
N ARG A 116 -13.84 -5.68 -6.40
CA ARG A 116 -12.95 -6.14 -7.47
C ARG A 116 -12.27 -4.95 -8.11
N HIS A 117 -10.95 -4.88 -7.97
CA HIS A 117 -10.15 -3.83 -8.56
C HIS A 117 -9.33 -4.43 -9.72
N PRO A 118 -9.24 -3.79 -10.90
CA PRO A 118 -8.49 -4.32 -12.06
C PRO A 118 -7.02 -4.70 -11.81
N HIS A 119 -6.46 -4.27 -10.68
CA HIS A 119 -5.07 -4.49 -10.32
C HIS A 119 -4.86 -5.64 -9.34
N ASN A 120 -5.92 -6.22 -8.76
CA ASN A 120 -5.81 -7.27 -7.73
C ASN A 120 -4.91 -8.42 -8.19
N VAL A 121 -5.23 -9.02 -9.34
CA VAL A 121 -4.48 -10.14 -9.91
C VAL A 121 -3.05 -9.73 -10.29
N SER A 122 -2.86 -8.53 -10.82
CA SER A 122 -1.52 -8.02 -11.16
C SER A 122 -0.63 -7.81 -9.93
N ILE A 123 -1.23 -7.35 -8.82
CA ILE A 123 -0.53 -7.23 -7.55
C ILE A 123 -0.18 -8.62 -7.01
N LEU A 124 -1.14 -9.57 -7.04
CA LEU A 124 -0.91 -10.95 -6.62
C LEU A 124 0.26 -11.58 -7.38
N ILE A 125 0.31 -11.44 -8.70
CA ILE A 125 1.44 -11.90 -9.54
C ILE A 125 2.76 -11.23 -9.10
N SER A 126 2.73 -9.94 -8.77
CA SER A 126 3.92 -9.22 -8.30
C SER A 126 4.45 -9.79 -6.97
N LEU A 127 3.59 -10.29 -6.09
CA LEU A 127 4.00 -10.94 -4.83
C LEU A 127 4.87 -12.16 -5.08
N PHE A 128 4.46 -13.03 -6.00
CA PHE A 128 5.27 -14.19 -6.42
C PHE A 128 6.56 -13.80 -7.13
N GLY A 129 6.63 -12.58 -7.67
CA GLY A 129 7.84 -11.97 -8.21
C GLY A 129 8.78 -11.40 -7.13
N PHE A 130 8.28 -11.03 -5.96
CA PHE A 130 9.10 -10.54 -4.85
C PHE A 130 9.87 -11.68 -4.18
N ASP A 131 9.16 -12.76 -3.84
CA ASP A 131 9.72 -14.00 -3.31
C ASP A 131 8.74 -15.15 -3.60
N ARG A 132 9.08 -15.99 -4.58
CA ARG A 132 8.20 -17.07 -5.02
C ARG A 132 7.98 -18.13 -3.94
N LEU A 133 9.03 -18.50 -3.21
CA LEU A 133 8.97 -19.59 -2.23
C LEU A 133 8.13 -19.17 -1.03
N ARG A 134 8.41 -17.99 -0.48
CA ARG A 134 7.64 -17.44 0.64
C ARG A 134 6.19 -17.19 0.25
N ALA A 135 5.92 -16.61 -0.92
CA ALA A 135 4.55 -16.38 -1.39
C ALA A 135 3.77 -17.69 -1.52
N ALA A 136 4.40 -18.76 -2.03
CA ALA A 136 3.77 -20.07 -2.13
C ALA A 136 3.49 -20.70 -0.76
N GLU A 137 4.46 -20.66 0.16
CA GLU A 137 4.34 -21.21 1.51
C GLU A 137 3.23 -20.52 2.32
N VAL A 138 3.10 -19.20 2.17
CA VAL A 138 2.12 -18.40 2.89
C VAL A 138 0.71 -18.50 2.26
N SER A 139 0.61 -18.96 1.00
CA SER A 139 -0.65 -19.17 0.30
C SER A 139 -1.27 -20.56 0.51
N ALA A 140 -0.49 -21.51 1.04
CA ALA A 140 -0.92 -22.87 1.34
C ALA A 140 -1.75 -22.94 2.63
#